data_AF-A0A2G6F3G2-F1
#
_entry.id   AF-A0A2G6F3G2-F1
#
_cell.length_a   1.000
_cell.length_b   1.000
_cell.length_c   1.000
_cell.angle_alpha   90.00
_cell.angle_beta   90.00
_cell.angle_gamma   90.00
#
_symmetry.space_group_name_H-M   'P 1'
#
loop_
_entity.id
_entity.type
_entity.pdbx_description
1 polymer ?
#
loop_
_entity_poly.entity_id
_entity_poly.type
_entity_poly.pdbx_seq_one_letter_code
_entity_poly.pdbx_strand_id
1 'polypeptide(L)' 'MKKAGIIMIVGSLLLLGLFKFPLWSIVLGAPQYPDPLGMNIYITGIQGVEEFDLINIDGLNHYIGMKT' A
#
# COMPACT_ATOMS: atom_id res chain seq x y z
N MET A 1 36.84 5.55 -5.59
CA MET A 1 35.96 5.63 -6.78
C MET A 1 35.15 4.34 -7.01
N LYS A 2 35.76 3.15 -7.08
CA LYS A 2 35.04 1.89 -7.41
C LYS A 2 33.89 1.52 -6.44
N LYS A 3 34.09 1.68 -5.12
CA LYS A 3 33.08 1.33 -4.10
C LYS A 3 31.82 2.20 -4.19
N ALA A 4 32.00 3.52 -4.40
CA ALA A 4 30.89 4.45 -4.55
C ALA A 4 30.04 4.13 -5.80
N GLY A 5 30.69 3.76 -6.92
CA GLY A 5 29.98 3.33 -8.13
C GLY A 5 29.15 2.07 -7.93
N ILE A 6 29.67 1.07 -7.21
CA ILE A 6 28.91 -0.14 -6.88
C ILE A 6 27.70 0.18 -5.99
N ILE A 7 27.88 1.02 -4.97
CA ILE A 7 26.78 1.45 -4.09
C ILE A 7 25.69 2.18 -4.89
N MET A 8 26.08 3.03 -5.83
CA MET A 8 25.11 3.72 -6.69
C MET A 8 24.32 2.76 -7.57
N ILE A 9 24.98 1.79 -8.22
CA ILE A 9 24.30 0.79 -9.05
C ILE A 9 23.31 -0.02 -8.20
N VAL A 10 23.73 -0.49 -7.03
CA VAL A 10 22.85 -1.23 -6.11
C VAL A 10 21.69 -0.36 -5.64
N GLY A 11 21.95 0.90 -5.27
CA GLY A 11 20.92 1.85 -4.87
C GLY A 11 19.89 2.11 -5.96
N SER A 12 20.33 2.30 -7.20
CA SER A 12 19.42 2.46 -8.35
C SER A 12 18.62 1.18 -8.63
N LEU A 13 19.23 0.00 -8.49
CA LEU A 13 18.52 -1.27 -8.68
C LEU A 13 17.46 -1.52 -7.59
N LEU A 14 17.68 -1.06 -6.36
CA LEU A 14 16.69 -1.17 -5.29
C LEU A 14 15.39 -0.41 -5.61
N LEU A 15 15.44 0.64 -6.44
CA LEU A 15 14.24 1.36 -6.90
C LEU A 15 13.31 0.46 -7.74
N LEU A 16 13.83 -0.59 -8.38
CA LEU A 16 12.98 -1.58 -9.06
C LEU A 16 12.08 -2.34 -8.07
N GLY A 17 12.47 -2.41 -6.79
CA GLY A 17 11.65 -2.98 -5.73
C GLY A 17 10.30 -2.26 -5.55
N LEU A 18 10.21 -0.98 -5.91
CA LEU A 18 8.97 -0.19 -5.81
C LEU A 18 7.84 -0.74 -6.69
N PHE A 19 8.16 -1.48 -7.76
CA PHE A 19 7.18 -2.12 -8.64
C PHE A 19 6.68 -3.47 -8.11
N LYS A 20 7.33 -4.02 -7.08
CA LYS A 20 7.01 -5.34 -6.52
C LYS A 20 6.40 -5.24 -5.12
N PHE A 21 6.89 -4.31 -4.31
CA PHE A 21 6.48 -4.16 -2.91
C PHE A 21 5.57 -2.94 -2.74
N PRO A 22 4.62 -2.99 -1.80
CA PRO A 22 3.84 -1.81 -1.47
C PRO A 22 4.76 -0.76 -0.85
N LEU A 23 4.51 0.50 -1.18
CA LEU A 23 5.13 1.66 -0.53
C LEU A 23 4.64 1.81 0.91
N TRP A 24 3.37 1.46 1.13
CA TRP A 24 2.68 1.64 2.40
C TRP A 24 1.57 0.61 2.55
N SER A 25 1.27 0.24 3.80
CA SER A 25 0.17 -0.67 4.14
C SER A 25 -0.64 -0.05 5.27
N ILE A 26 -1.96 -0.06 5.14
CA ILE A 26 -2.90 0.47 6.13
C ILE A 26 -3.81 -0.67 6.55
N VAL A 27 -4.01 -0.80 7.86
CA VAL A 27 -4.93 -1.75 8.47
C VAL A 27 -5.96 -0.98 9.28
N LEU A 28 -7.23 -1.24 9.03
CA LEU A 28 -8.39 -0.61 9.65
C LEU A 28 -9.09 -1.66 10.53
N GLY A 29 -8.83 -1.58 11.83
CA GLY A 29 -9.54 -2.37 12.82
C GLY A 29 -10.78 -1.63 13.33
N ALA A 30 -11.94 -2.29 13.31
CA ALA A 30 -13.16 -1.74 13.89
C ALA A 30 -14.05 -2.86 14.45
N PRO A 31 -14.88 -2.61 15.50
CA PRO A 31 -15.70 -3.66 16.12
C PRO A 31 -16.67 -4.39 15.18
N GLN A 32 -17.02 -3.77 14.05
CA GLN A 32 -17.97 -4.29 13.07
C GLN A 32 -17.31 -5.26 12.07
N TYR A 33 -15.98 -5.27 12.00
CA TYR A 33 -15.19 -6.11 11.10
C TYR A 33 -14.39 -7.10 11.96
N PRO A 34 -14.86 -8.37 12.10
CA PRO A 34 -14.14 -9.39 12.86
C PRO A 34 -12.72 -9.61 12.34
N ASP A 35 -12.58 -9.59 11.02
CA ASP A 35 -11.30 -9.51 10.32
C ASP A 35 -11.04 -8.06 9.91
N PRO A 36 -9.87 -7.47 10.22
CA PRO A 36 -9.59 -6.08 9.91
C PRO A 36 -9.48 -5.86 8.39
N LEU A 37 -9.97 -4.72 7.91
CA LEU A 37 -9.84 -4.32 6.51
C LEU A 37 -8.42 -3.82 6.24
N GLY A 38 -7.86 -4.13 5.07
CA GLY A 38 -6.52 -3.69 4.71
C GLY A 38 -6.40 -3.10 3.30
N MET A 39 -5.45 -2.18 3.13
CA MET A 39 -5.08 -1.67 1.81
C MET A 39 -3.57 -1.51 1.70
N ASN A 40 -3.02 -1.96 0.58
CA ASN A 40 -1.63 -1.83 0.19
C ASN A 40 -1.52 -0.79 -0.93
N ILE A 41 -0.69 0.22 -0.70
CA ILE A 41 -0.46 1.33 -1.64
C ILE A 41 0.81 1.02 -2.43
N TYR A 42 0.67 0.77 -3.72
CA TYR A 42 1.76 0.57 -4.67
C TYR A 42 1.95 1.84 -5.52
N ILE A 43 3.10 1.97 -6.18
CA ILE A 43 3.33 3.05 -7.15
C ILE A 43 2.33 3.01 -8.34
N THR A 44 1.74 1.85 -8.61
CA THR A 44 0.80 1.63 -9.72
C THR A 44 -0.67 1.75 -9.30
N GLY A 45 -0.96 1.93 -8.01
CA GLY A 45 -2.32 1.99 -7.50
C GLY A 45 -2.46 1.34 -6.13
N ILE A 46 -3.71 1.20 -5.71
CA ILE A 46 -4.07 0.64 -4.40
C ILE A 46 -4.66 -0.75 -4.61
N GLN A 47 -4.29 -1.69 -3.75
CA GLN A 47 -4.85 -3.04 -3.72
C GLN A 47 -5.41 -3.33 -2.33
N GLY A 48 -6.55 -4.01 -2.25
CA GLY A 48 -7.05 -4.57 -0.99
C GLY A 48 -6.10 -5.63 -0.46
N VAL A 49 -6.04 -5.81 0.85
CA VAL A 49 -5.33 -6.98 1.41
C VAL A 49 -6.14 -8.24 1.12
N GLU A 50 -7.47 -8.15 1.28
CA GLU A 50 -8.45 -9.17 0.88
C GLU A 50 -9.34 -8.68 -0.30
N GLU A 51 -10.05 -9.62 -0.94
CA GLU A 51 -10.79 -9.41 -2.21
C GLU A 51 -11.78 -8.24 -2.19
N PHE A 52 -12.41 -7.96 -1.04
CA PHE A 52 -13.46 -6.94 -0.90
C PHE A 52 -13.06 -5.75 -0.04
N ASP A 53 -11.81 -5.67 0.41
CA ASP A 53 -11.38 -4.63 1.35
C ASP A 53 -11.58 -3.23 0.78
N LEU A 54 -11.18 -2.98 -0.47
CA LEU A 54 -11.33 -1.64 -1.06
C LEU A 54 -12.78 -1.23 -1.20
N ILE A 55 -13.67 -2.17 -1.56
CA ILE A 55 -15.11 -1.90 -1.69
C ILE A 55 -15.71 -1.58 -0.33
N ASN A 56 -15.34 -2.33 0.71
CA ASN A 56 -15.79 -2.08 2.07
C ASN A 56 -15.26 -0.75 2.60
N ILE A 57 -13.99 -0.43 2.35
CA ILE A 57 -13.36 0.84 2.74
C ILE A 57 -14.02 2.02 2.03
N ASP A 58 -14.28 1.93 0.73
CA ASP A 58 -14.98 2.97 -0.03
C ASP A 58 -16.43 3.15 0.46
N GLY A 59 -17.11 2.05 0.77
CA GLY A 59 -18.43 2.05 1.38
C GLY A 59 -18.42 2.75 2.74
N LEU A 60 -17.45 2.44 3.61
CA LEU A 60 -17.27 3.16 4.87
C LEU A 60 -17.01 4.64 4.63
N ASN A 61 -16.15 4.97 3.67
CA ASN A 61 -15.82 6.34 3.32
C ASN A 61 -17.07 7.15 2.93
N HIS A 62 -17.99 6.53 2.17
CA HIS A 62 -19.27 7.14 1.83
C HIS A 62 -20.10 7.53 3.07
N TYR A 63 -20.06 6.74 4.15
CA TYR A 63 -20.81 6.98 5.38
C TYR A 63 -20.12 7.88 6.40
N ILE A 64 -18.78 7.84 6.49
CA ILE A 64 -17.99 8.67 7.43
C ILE A 64 -17.57 10.01 6.82
N GLY A 65 -17.71 10.18 5.50
CA GLY A 65 -17.58 11.46 4.83
C GLY A 65 -16.16 12.00 4.76
N MET A 66 -15.15 11.17 4.43
CA MET A 66 -13.95 11.80 3.85
C MET A 66 -14.36 12.30 2.47
N LYS A 67 -14.56 13.62 2.38
CA LYS A 67 -14.92 14.31 1.15
C LYS A 67 -14.00 13.84 0.02
N THR A 68 -14.61 13.33 -1.05
CA THR A 68 -13.98 13.12 -2.37
C THR A 68 -13.41 14.41 -2.91
#